data_AF-A0A8H9N3H6-F1
#
_entry.id   AF-A0A8H9N3H6-F1
#
_cell.length_a   1.000
_cell.length_b   1.000
_cell.length_c   1.000
_cell.angle_alpha   90.00
_cell.angle_beta   90.00
_cell.angle_gamma   90.00
#
_symmetry.space_group_name_H-M   'P 1'
#
loop_
_entity.id
_entity.type
_entity.pdbx_description
1 polymer ?
#
loop_
_entity_poly.entity_id
_entity_poly.type
_entity_poly.pdbx_seq_one_letter_code
_entity_poly.pdbx_strand_id
1 'polypeptide(L)'
;MDTIQRYEFEFIADDLNLIARDDDLTKLKQLLVELSLEADSSARASRAGQFRGAAYCTDANDLPFYEVFYDTPYPYLGCFQVFYDWIVSETDPSQVNYKLSNPELVLPCILPFPANNMISKEFVWELYDTAATTLCDQVIRIENLDIHPAIQNKGVFKLLVAKLLEKYSYVLITAVINKKWAERLKPKALETYDEIRGSCFLLDKSFLD
;
A
#
# COMPACT_ATOMS: atom_id res chain seq x y z
N MET A 1 -15.06 4.18 16.37
CA MET A 1 -14.02 3.25 16.86
C MET A 1 -13.57 2.48 15.63
N ASP A 2 -12.40 2.81 15.08
CA ASP A 2 -11.83 2.08 13.95
C ASP A 2 -11.48 0.67 14.42
N THR A 3 -12.33 -0.30 14.08
CA THR A 3 -12.05 -1.72 14.30
C THR A 3 -11.01 -2.15 13.28
N ILE A 4 -9.73 -1.94 13.59
CA ILE A 4 -8.63 -2.61 12.90
C ILE A 4 -8.82 -4.10 13.19
N GLN A 5 -9.05 -4.91 12.15
CA GLN A 5 -8.90 -6.36 12.28
C GLN A 5 -7.41 -6.64 12.40
N ARG A 6 -6.95 -6.78 13.64
CA ARG A 6 -5.58 -7.16 13.95
C ARG A 6 -5.49 -8.68 13.93
N TYR A 7 -4.68 -9.19 13.01
CA TYR A 7 -4.28 -10.59 13.01
C TYR A 7 -2.90 -10.63 13.65
N GLU A 8 -2.91 -10.80 14.96
CA GLU A 8 -1.70 -10.95 15.77
C GLU A 8 -1.33 -12.44 15.76
N PHE A 9 -0.20 -12.77 15.16
CA PHE A 9 0.38 -14.10 15.21
C PHE A 9 1.62 -14.06 16.10
N GLU A 10 1.54 -14.72 17.25
CA GLU A 10 2.66 -14.86 18.19
C GLU A 10 3.62 -15.91 17.63
N PHE A 11 4.80 -15.47 17.21
CA PHE A 11 5.89 -16.39 16.90
C PHE A 11 6.64 -16.68 18.19
N ILE A 12 6.71 -17.96 18.58
CA ILE A 12 7.62 -18.41 19.63
C ILE A 12 9.03 -18.32 19.06
N ALA A 13 9.67 -17.16 19.18
CA ALA A 13 11.01 -16.94 18.65
C ALA A 13 12.08 -17.45 19.61
N ASP A 14 12.19 -18.77 19.72
CA ASP A 14 13.49 -19.40 19.99
C ASP A 14 14.39 -19.46 18.71
N ASP A 15 13.87 -18.94 17.59
CA ASP A 15 14.39 -19.11 16.23
C ASP A 15 15.20 -17.93 15.66
N LEU A 16 15.46 -16.85 16.41
CA LEU A 16 16.47 -15.85 16.00
C LEU A 16 17.89 -16.44 15.94
N ASN A 17 18.10 -17.63 16.53
CA ASN A 17 19.29 -18.46 16.38
C ASN A 17 19.28 -19.36 15.11
N LEU A 18 18.19 -19.42 14.33
CA LEU A 18 18.11 -20.17 13.06
C LEU A 18 18.73 -19.43 11.87
N ILE A 19 19.16 -18.16 11.99
CA ILE A 19 19.86 -17.44 10.91
C ILE A 19 21.35 -17.88 10.84
N ALA A 20 21.59 -19.19 10.86
CA ALA A 20 22.90 -19.81 10.67
C ALA A 20 22.99 -20.64 9.36
N ARG A 21 21.87 -20.88 8.67
CA ARG A 21 21.80 -21.65 7.41
C ARG A 21 20.86 -21.00 6.38
N ASP A 22 21.24 -21.03 5.11
CA ASP A 22 20.51 -20.36 4.01
C ASP A 22 19.10 -20.93 3.76
N ASP A 23 18.87 -22.21 4.06
CA ASP A 23 17.57 -22.88 3.88
C ASP A 23 16.50 -22.35 4.84
N ASP A 24 16.87 -22.04 6.09
CA ASP A 24 15.93 -21.55 7.11
C ASP A 24 15.54 -20.10 6.86
N LEU A 25 16.48 -19.30 6.32
CA LEU A 25 16.19 -17.94 5.87
C LEU A 25 15.20 -17.94 4.68
N THR A 26 15.28 -18.91 3.77
CA THR A 26 14.36 -19.02 2.63
C THR A 26 12.94 -19.34 3.10
N LYS A 27 12.79 -20.30 4.02
CA LYS A 27 11.49 -20.63 4.62
C LYS A 27 10.90 -19.45 5.38
N LEU A 28 11.71 -18.74 6.17
CA LEU A 28 11.26 -17.56 6.90
C LEU A 28 10.74 -16.48 5.94
N LYS A 29 11.45 -16.19 4.85
CA LYS A 29 10.97 -15.22 3.83
C LYS A 29 9.61 -15.63 3.25
N GLN A 30 9.45 -16.90 2.91
CA GLN A 30 8.20 -17.42 2.35
C GLN A 30 7.06 -17.27 3.35
N LEU A 31 7.28 -17.65 4.60
CA LEU A 31 6.31 -17.54 5.68
C LEU A 31 5.86 -16.10 5.92
N LEU A 32 6.80 -15.15 6.02
CA LEU A 32 6.47 -13.73 6.19
C LEU A 32 5.65 -13.20 5.01
N VAL A 33 5.98 -13.60 3.78
CA VAL A 33 5.24 -13.21 2.57
C VAL A 33 3.85 -13.83 2.54
N GLU A 34 3.71 -15.10 2.88
CA GLU A 34 2.42 -15.80 2.93
C GLU A 34 1.47 -15.15 3.95
N LEU A 35 1.97 -14.84 5.15
CA LEU A 35 1.21 -14.13 6.18
C LEU A 35 0.73 -12.75 5.70
N SER A 36 1.62 -12.01 5.04
CA SER A 36 1.30 -10.73 4.42
C SER A 36 0.18 -10.84 3.37
N LEU A 37 0.21 -11.87 2.52
CA LEU A 37 -0.83 -12.11 1.51
C LEU A 37 -2.17 -12.54 2.12
N GLU A 38 -2.14 -13.30 3.22
CA GLU A 38 -3.33 -13.68 3.98
C GLU A 38 -3.98 -12.46 4.64
N ALA A 39 -3.16 -11.56 5.22
CA ALA A 39 -3.63 -10.30 5.80
C ALA A 39 -4.30 -9.40 4.75
N ASP A 40 -3.71 -9.25 3.54
CA ASP A 40 -4.36 -8.55 2.42
C ASP A 40 -5.71 -9.19 2.05
N SER A 41 -5.71 -10.51 1.83
CA SER A 41 -6.90 -11.23 1.38
C SER A 41 -8.05 -11.12 2.39
N SER A 42 -7.73 -11.21 3.68
CA SER A 42 -8.69 -11.06 4.78
C SER A 42 -9.22 -9.63 4.87
N ALA A 43 -8.35 -8.63 4.76
CA ALA A 43 -8.75 -7.23 4.71
C ALA A 43 -9.74 -6.95 3.57
N ARG A 44 -9.56 -7.57 2.40
CA ARG A 44 -10.43 -7.39 1.23
C ARG A 44 -11.76 -8.15 1.31
N ALA A 45 -11.87 -9.21 2.10
CA ALA A 45 -13.04 -10.08 2.14
C ALA A 45 -14.29 -9.42 2.75
N SER A 46 -14.10 -8.46 3.66
CA SER A 46 -15.17 -7.62 4.20
C SER A 46 -15.38 -6.42 3.28
N ARG A 47 -16.59 -6.21 2.74
CA ARG A 47 -16.88 -5.16 1.73
C ARG A 47 -17.18 -3.76 2.29
N ALA A 48 -16.80 -3.46 3.53
CA ALA A 48 -17.22 -2.24 4.24
C ALA A 48 -16.09 -1.22 4.49
N GLY A 49 -15.49 -0.69 3.42
CA GLY A 49 -14.85 0.64 3.36
C GLY A 49 -13.75 1.06 4.36
N GLN A 50 -13.34 0.22 5.32
CA GLN A 50 -12.34 0.55 6.35
C GLN A 50 -11.50 -0.68 6.65
N PHE A 51 -10.55 -1.00 5.78
CA PHE A 51 -9.71 -2.17 6.01
C PHE A 51 -8.28 -1.78 6.21
N ARG A 52 -7.89 -1.90 7.48
CA ARG A 52 -6.52 -2.11 7.86
C ARG A 52 -6.32 -3.59 8.11
N GLY A 53 -5.71 -4.28 7.15
CA GLY A 53 -5.13 -5.59 7.37
C GLY A 53 -3.71 -5.41 7.87
N ALA A 54 -3.22 -6.33 8.70
CA ALA A 54 -1.83 -6.27 9.07
C ALA A 54 -1.26 -7.65 9.37
N ALA A 55 0.01 -7.80 9.00
CA ALA A 55 0.83 -8.94 9.34
C ALA A 55 1.87 -8.48 10.36
N TYR A 56 1.83 -9.06 11.55
CA TYR A 56 2.76 -8.79 12.64
C TYR A 56 3.45 -10.08 13.05
N CYS A 57 4.76 -10.00 13.28
CA CYS A 57 5.51 -11.04 13.92
C CYS A 57 6.35 -10.43 15.06
N THR A 58 6.23 -11.02 16.24
CA THR A 58 6.99 -10.66 17.44
C THR A 58 8.02 -11.73 17.77
N ASP A 59 9.10 -11.34 18.46
CA ASP A 59 10.05 -12.28 19.02
C ASP A 59 9.54 -12.89 20.34
N ALA A 60 10.32 -13.76 20.99
CA ALA A 60 9.97 -14.41 22.25
C ALA A 60 9.91 -13.44 23.45
N ASN A 61 10.28 -12.17 23.25
CA ASN A 61 10.13 -11.10 24.25
C ASN A 61 9.00 -10.12 23.87
N ASP A 62 8.10 -10.53 22.96
CA ASP A 62 7.00 -9.72 22.43
C ASP A 62 7.45 -8.46 21.66
N LEU A 63 8.70 -8.39 21.22
CA LEU A 63 9.19 -7.26 20.44
C LEU A 63 8.85 -7.47 18.96
N PRO A 64 8.19 -6.51 18.28
CA PRO A 64 7.87 -6.63 16.87
C PRO A 64 9.16 -6.68 16.05
N PHE A 65 9.30 -7.70 15.20
CA PHE A 65 10.42 -7.80 14.28
C PHE A 65 10.02 -7.76 12.80
N TYR A 66 8.72 -7.85 12.51
CA TYR A 66 8.15 -7.65 11.18
C TYR A 66 6.75 -7.09 11.31
N GLU A 67 6.48 -6.00 10.63
CA GLU A 67 5.20 -5.29 10.67
C GLU A 67 4.86 -4.73 9.29
N VAL A 68 3.71 -5.14 8.75
CA VAL A 68 3.18 -4.65 7.47
C VAL A 68 1.71 -4.34 7.62
N PHE A 69 1.30 -3.12 7.25
CA PHE A 69 -0.11 -2.76 7.18
C PHE A 69 -0.55 -2.66 5.73
N TYR A 70 -1.79 -3.03 5.49
CA TYR A 70 -2.51 -2.82 4.26
C TYR A 70 -3.63 -1.85 4.54
N ASP A 71 -3.80 -0.80 3.74
CA ASP A 71 -4.90 0.15 3.88
C ASP A 71 -5.55 0.37 2.50
N THR A 72 -6.68 1.05 2.46
CA THR A 72 -7.30 1.46 1.21
C THR A 72 -6.41 2.48 0.46
N PRO A 73 -6.28 2.37 -0.88
CA PRO A 73 -5.52 3.30 -1.69
C PRO A 73 -6.28 4.61 -2.02
N TYR A 74 -7.57 4.75 -1.65
CA TYR A 74 -8.40 5.90 -2.06
C TYR A 74 -7.76 7.27 -1.84
N PRO A 75 -7.11 7.56 -0.69
CA PRO A 75 -6.52 8.89 -0.44
C PRO A 75 -5.33 9.24 -1.33
N TYR A 76 -4.84 8.30 -2.15
CA TYR A 76 -3.59 8.44 -2.90
C TYR A 76 -3.76 8.38 -4.42
N LEU A 77 -4.97 8.08 -4.91
CA LEU A 77 -5.22 7.97 -6.35
C LEU A 77 -4.97 9.29 -7.09
N GLY A 78 -5.10 10.45 -6.43
CA GLY A 78 -4.81 11.74 -7.03
C GLY A 78 -3.36 12.21 -6.91
N CYS A 79 -2.51 11.51 -6.14
CA CYS A 79 -1.12 11.94 -5.89
C CYS A 79 -0.17 11.61 -7.04
N PHE A 80 -0.45 10.51 -7.74
CA PHE A 80 0.41 9.95 -8.78
C PHE A 80 -0.15 10.26 -10.16
N GLN A 81 0.71 10.71 -11.07
CA GLN A 81 0.36 11.11 -12.42
C GLN A 81 -0.26 9.96 -13.22
N VAL A 82 0.23 8.73 -13.07
CA VAL A 82 -0.28 7.52 -13.72
C VAL A 82 -1.74 7.29 -13.36
N PHE A 83 -2.10 7.43 -12.08
CA PHE A 83 -3.49 7.30 -11.65
C PHE A 83 -4.31 8.48 -12.11
N TYR A 84 -3.79 9.70 -11.98
CA TYR A 84 -4.44 10.91 -12.48
C TYR A 84 -4.81 10.78 -13.97
N ASP A 85 -3.85 10.41 -14.82
CA ASP A 85 -4.04 10.24 -16.26
C ASP A 85 -5.04 9.14 -16.58
N TRP A 86 -4.99 8.02 -15.84
CA TRP A 86 -5.97 6.95 -15.99
C TRP A 86 -7.39 7.44 -15.69
N ILE A 87 -7.59 8.12 -14.56
CA ILE A 87 -8.94 8.59 -14.19
C ILE A 87 -9.41 9.61 -15.24
N VAL A 88 -8.55 10.53 -15.70
CA VAL A 88 -8.87 11.46 -16.78
C VAL A 88 -9.20 10.77 -18.10
N SER A 89 -8.61 9.61 -18.41
CA SER A 89 -8.88 8.86 -19.63
C SER A 89 -10.18 8.06 -19.60
N GLU A 90 -10.53 7.51 -18.43
CA GLU A 90 -11.75 6.71 -18.22
C GLU A 90 -12.98 7.57 -17.90
N THR A 91 -12.75 8.83 -17.52
CA THR A 91 -13.81 9.82 -17.26
C THR A 91 -13.84 10.86 -18.37
N ASP A 92 -15.01 11.43 -18.65
CA ASP A 92 -15.06 12.61 -19.54
C ASP A 92 -14.34 13.78 -18.80
N PRO A 93 -13.24 14.33 -19.34
CA PRO A 93 -12.46 15.40 -18.69
C PRO A 93 -13.27 16.68 -18.47
N SER A 94 -14.41 16.84 -19.15
CA SER A 94 -15.34 17.94 -18.92
C SER A 94 -16.27 17.72 -17.71
N GLN A 95 -16.33 16.50 -17.18
CA GLN A 95 -17.27 16.06 -16.15
C GLN A 95 -16.66 15.96 -14.75
N VAL A 96 -15.35 15.75 -14.62
CA VAL A 96 -14.68 15.56 -13.32
C VAL A 96 -13.56 16.57 -13.12
N ASN A 97 -13.69 17.44 -12.11
CA ASN A 97 -12.62 18.33 -11.68
C ASN A 97 -12.02 17.82 -10.37
N TYR A 98 -10.76 17.40 -10.42
CA TYR A 98 -9.99 17.00 -9.26
C TYR A 98 -9.52 18.24 -8.52
N LYS A 99 -10.10 18.51 -7.35
CA LYS A 99 -9.53 19.49 -6.43
C LYS A 99 -8.59 18.75 -5.49
N LEU A 100 -7.28 18.90 -5.70
CA LEU A 100 -6.28 18.49 -4.73
C LEU A 100 -6.62 19.18 -3.41
N SER A 101 -6.72 18.38 -2.34
CA SER A 101 -7.15 18.81 -1.02
C SER A 101 -6.36 20.03 -0.53
N ASN A 102 -7.06 20.88 0.21
CA ASN A 102 -6.66 22.15 0.84
C ASN A 102 -5.14 22.29 1.15
N PRO A 103 -4.52 23.48 1.00
CA PRO A 103 -3.10 23.76 1.27
C PRO A 103 -2.54 23.33 2.64
N GLU A 104 -3.38 22.96 3.60
CA GLU A 104 -2.95 22.38 4.87
C GLU A 104 -2.91 20.84 4.75
N LEU A 105 -1.95 20.35 3.97
CA LEU A 105 -1.43 18.96 4.01
C LEU A 105 -2.45 17.88 4.38
N VAL A 106 -3.37 17.61 3.46
CA VAL A 106 -4.20 16.41 3.46
C VAL A 106 -4.00 15.69 2.13
N LEU A 107 -3.68 14.39 2.23
CA LEU A 107 -3.51 13.43 1.13
C LEU A 107 -4.45 13.74 -0.06
N PRO A 108 -3.90 13.92 -1.29
CA PRO A 108 -4.69 14.14 -2.51
C PRO A 108 -5.76 13.08 -2.77
N CYS A 109 -6.97 13.36 -2.32
CA CYS A 109 -8.15 12.59 -2.70
C CYS A 109 -8.72 13.09 -4.03
N ILE A 110 -9.23 12.17 -4.83
CA ILE A 110 -10.16 12.53 -5.90
C ILE A 110 -11.42 13.06 -5.20
N LEU A 111 -11.69 14.36 -5.32
CA LEU A 111 -12.90 14.95 -4.76
C LEU A 111 -14.06 14.88 -5.75
N PRO A 112 -15.25 14.39 -5.35
CA PRO A 112 -16.40 14.16 -6.23
C PRO A 112 -17.23 15.43 -6.41
N PHE A 113 -16.58 16.56 -6.71
CA PHE A 113 -17.29 17.82 -6.95
C PHE A 113 -17.39 18.14 -8.44
N PRO A 114 -18.55 18.59 -8.91
CA PRO A 114 -18.75 18.93 -10.31
C PRO A 114 -17.90 20.14 -10.71
N ALA A 115 -17.36 20.10 -11.93
CA ALA A 115 -16.54 21.17 -12.50
C ALA A 115 -17.32 22.49 -12.71
N ASN A 116 -18.64 22.39 -12.86
CA ASN A 116 -19.55 23.50 -13.03
C ASN A 116 -20.96 23.09 -12.57
N ASN A 117 -21.85 24.07 -12.47
CA ASN A 117 -23.19 23.86 -11.92
C ASN A 117 -24.14 23.08 -12.85
N MET A 118 -23.72 22.73 -14.07
CA MET A 118 -24.53 22.01 -15.06
C MET A 118 -24.45 20.48 -14.88
N ILE A 119 -23.50 19.98 -14.11
CA ILE A 119 -23.30 18.55 -13.84
C ILE A 119 -23.92 18.25 -12.47
N SER A 120 -24.77 17.23 -12.40
CA SER A 120 -25.37 16.81 -11.14
C SER A 120 -24.32 16.20 -10.22
N LYS A 121 -24.49 16.39 -8.91
CA LYS A 121 -23.57 15.80 -7.93
C LYS A 121 -23.66 14.28 -7.95
N GLU A 122 -24.87 13.75 -8.12
CA GLU A 122 -25.17 12.31 -8.13
C GLU A 122 -24.38 11.60 -9.22
N PHE A 123 -24.34 12.17 -10.42
CA PHE A 123 -23.60 11.60 -11.54
C PHE A 123 -22.07 11.59 -11.30
N VAL A 124 -21.53 12.68 -10.71
CA VAL A 124 -20.10 12.73 -10.34
C VAL A 124 -19.76 11.68 -9.28
N TRP A 125 -20.66 11.45 -8.32
CA TRP A 125 -20.50 10.41 -7.30
C TRP A 125 -20.51 8.99 -7.92
N GLU A 126 -21.42 8.69 -8.83
CA GLU A 126 -21.45 7.38 -9.52
C GLU A 126 -20.18 7.12 -10.33
N LEU A 127 -19.70 8.14 -11.05
CA LEU A 127 -18.48 8.06 -11.84
C LEU A 127 -17.24 7.91 -10.95
N TYR A 128 -17.19 8.67 -9.86
CA TYR A 128 -16.16 8.54 -8.82
C TYR A 128 -16.13 7.13 -8.23
N ASP A 129 -17.27 6.61 -7.78
CA ASP A 129 -17.38 5.28 -7.18
C ASP A 129 -16.92 4.19 -8.16
N THR A 130 -17.29 4.31 -9.44
CA THR A 130 -16.89 3.35 -10.49
C THR A 130 -15.39 3.38 -10.75
N ALA A 131 -14.81 4.57 -10.96
CA ALA A 131 -13.39 4.73 -11.22
C ALA A 131 -12.55 4.32 -10.02
N ALA A 132 -12.94 4.74 -8.81
CA ALA A 132 -12.25 4.43 -7.58
C ALA A 132 -12.30 2.93 -7.25
N THR A 133 -13.44 2.26 -7.47
CA THR A 133 -13.57 0.81 -7.29
C THR A 133 -12.66 0.05 -8.27
N THR A 134 -12.68 0.43 -9.55
CA THR A 134 -11.86 -0.21 -10.58
C THR A 134 -10.36 -0.06 -10.30
N LEU A 135 -9.92 1.10 -9.82
CA LEU A 135 -8.55 1.30 -9.38
C LEU A 135 -8.20 0.49 -8.14
N CYS A 136 -9.13 0.36 -7.19
CA CYS A 136 -8.91 -0.45 -5.99
C CYS A 136 -8.71 -1.93 -6.31
N ASP A 137 -9.31 -2.44 -7.38
CA ASP A 137 -9.09 -3.82 -7.84
C ASP A 137 -7.70 -4.01 -8.47
N GLN A 138 -7.08 -2.93 -8.93
CA GLN A 138 -5.76 -2.97 -9.58
C GLN A 138 -4.60 -2.60 -8.65
N VAL A 139 -4.87 -1.96 -7.51
CA VAL A 139 -3.86 -1.38 -6.63
C VAL A 139 -3.95 -1.96 -5.23
N ILE A 140 -2.81 -2.32 -4.65
CA ILE A 140 -2.68 -2.59 -3.21
C ILE A 140 -1.81 -1.52 -2.56
N ARG A 141 -2.21 -1.06 -1.38
CA ARG A 141 -1.43 -0.11 -0.59
C ARG A 141 -0.84 -0.79 0.64
N ILE A 142 0.47 -0.65 0.78
CA ILE A 142 1.23 -0.96 1.99
C ILE A 142 1.43 0.34 2.76
N GLU A 143 1.00 0.36 4.01
CA GLU A 143 1.31 1.40 4.98
C GLU A 143 2.26 0.82 6.04
N ASN A 144 3.16 1.67 6.56
CA ASN A 144 3.99 1.35 7.71
C ASN A 144 4.70 -0.02 7.63
N LEU A 145 5.55 -0.20 6.61
CA LEU A 145 6.43 -1.36 6.51
C LEU A 145 7.63 -1.18 7.43
N ASP A 146 7.66 -1.91 8.53
CA ASP A 146 8.81 -2.01 9.41
C ASP A 146 9.40 -3.43 9.40
N ILE A 147 10.72 -3.50 9.22
CA ILE A 147 11.47 -4.73 9.08
C ILE A 147 12.67 -4.64 10.00
N HIS A 148 12.75 -5.53 10.98
CA HIS A 148 13.83 -5.52 11.95
C HIS A 148 15.22 -5.64 11.28
N PRO A 149 16.24 -4.91 11.78
CA PRO A 149 17.59 -4.92 11.19
C PRO A 149 18.17 -6.30 10.92
N ALA A 150 17.85 -7.30 11.74
CA ALA A 150 18.33 -8.68 11.59
C ALA A 150 17.90 -9.35 10.25
N ILE A 151 16.75 -8.95 9.70
CA ILE A 151 16.19 -9.51 8.45
C ILE A 151 16.18 -8.50 7.30
N GLN A 152 16.72 -7.30 7.50
CA GLN A 152 16.94 -6.32 6.43
C GLN A 152 17.97 -6.82 5.41
N ASN A 153 17.83 -6.36 4.17
CA ASN A 153 18.65 -6.78 3.01
C ASN A 153 18.59 -8.28 2.69
N LYS A 154 17.67 -9.04 3.30
CA LYS A 154 17.44 -10.45 2.98
C LYS A 154 16.46 -10.66 1.82
N GLY A 155 15.90 -9.60 1.25
CA GLY A 155 15.03 -9.66 0.07
C GLY A 155 13.55 -9.94 0.36
N VAL A 156 13.12 -9.97 1.63
CA VAL A 156 11.71 -10.16 2.04
C VAL A 156 10.81 -9.16 1.32
N PHE A 157 11.15 -7.87 1.36
CA PHE A 157 10.37 -6.82 0.71
C PHE A 157 10.25 -7.01 -0.81
N LYS A 158 11.35 -7.32 -1.51
CA LYS A 158 11.31 -7.54 -2.97
C LYS A 158 10.39 -8.73 -3.31
N LEU A 159 10.48 -9.81 -2.52
CA LEU A 159 9.63 -10.99 -2.70
C LEU A 159 8.15 -10.69 -2.44
N LEU A 160 7.86 -9.93 -1.37
CA LEU A 160 6.50 -9.49 -1.06
C LEU A 160 5.91 -8.66 -2.22
N VAL A 161 6.63 -7.63 -2.67
CA VAL A 161 6.17 -6.78 -3.78
C VAL A 161 5.98 -7.59 -5.06
N ALA A 162 6.90 -8.51 -5.36
CA ALA A 162 6.77 -9.39 -6.52
C ALA A 162 5.48 -10.22 -6.45
N LYS A 163 5.17 -10.81 -5.29
CA LYS A 163 3.95 -11.59 -5.08
C LYS A 163 2.67 -10.76 -5.16
N LEU A 164 2.68 -9.54 -4.63
CA LEU A 164 1.56 -8.63 -4.77
C LEU A 164 1.34 -8.24 -6.24
N LEU A 165 2.40 -8.00 -7.02
CA LEU A 165 2.33 -7.69 -8.44
C LEU A 165 1.92 -8.88 -9.35
N GLU A 166 1.81 -10.10 -8.81
CA GLU A 166 1.16 -11.23 -9.51
C GLU A 166 -0.36 -11.04 -9.56
N LYS A 167 -0.94 -10.36 -8.56
CA LYS A 167 -2.39 -10.15 -8.38
C LYS A 167 -2.83 -8.73 -8.72
N TYR A 168 -2.00 -7.74 -8.42
CA TYR A 168 -2.27 -6.31 -8.61
C TYR A 168 -1.40 -5.74 -9.72
N SER A 169 -1.91 -4.74 -10.45
CA SER A 169 -1.13 -3.99 -11.43
C SER A 169 -0.08 -3.12 -10.76
N TYR A 170 -0.41 -2.57 -9.58
CA TYR A 170 0.44 -1.63 -8.86
C TYR A 170 0.49 -1.91 -7.35
N VAL A 171 1.66 -1.64 -6.76
CA VAL A 171 1.86 -1.61 -5.31
C VAL A 171 2.21 -0.18 -4.90
N LEU A 172 1.34 0.43 -4.10
CA LEU A 172 1.57 1.72 -3.49
C LEU A 172 2.19 1.53 -2.10
N ILE A 173 3.32 2.16 -1.83
CA ILE A 173 3.95 2.18 -0.50
C ILE A 173 3.87 3.58 0.04
N THR A 174 3.35 3.73 1.26
CA THR A 174 3.12 5.03 1.88
C THR A 174 3.86 5.15 3.19
N ALA A 175 4.18 6.40 3.57
CA ALA A 175 4.86 6.73 4.81
C ALA A 175 6.21 6.00 5.01
N VAL A 176 7.08 5.96 3.98
CA VAL A 176 8.46 5.49 4.14
C VAL A 176 9.28 6.55 4.87
N ILE A 177 9.42 6.40 6.20
CA ILE A 177 10.11 7.36 7.07
C ILE A 177 11.64 7.23 6.97
N ASN A 178 12.12 6.01 6.68
CA ASN A 178 13.55 5.75 6.57
C ASN A 178 14.12 6.39 5.28
N LYS A 179 14.71 7.57 5.42
CA LYS A 179 15.28 8.34 4.29
C LYS A 179 16.27 7.54 3.45
N LYS A 180 17.13 6.72 4.06
CA LYS A 180 18.10 5.91 3.31
C LYS A 180 17.42 4.87 2.44
N TRP A 181 16.33 4.29 2.93
CA TRP A 181 15.55 3.32 2.17
C TRP A 181 14.73 4.02 1.07
N ALA A 182 14.10 5.16 1.38
CA ALA A 182 13.41 5.99 0.41
C ALA A 182 14.31 6.37 -0.78
N GLU A 183 15.52 6.87 -0.54
CA GLU A 183 16.48 7.20 -1.60
C GLU A 183 16.89 5.99 -2.46
N ARG A 184 16.90 4.78 -1.88
CA ARG A 184 17.17 3.54 -2.64
C ARG A 184 15.98 3.07 -3.47
N LEU A 185 14.75 3.41 -3.05
CA LEU A 185 13.52 3.06 -3.77
C LEU A 185 13.24 4.00 -4.93
N LYS A 186 13.53 5.31 -4.77
CA LYS A 186 13.29 6.36 -5.79
C LYS A 186 13.63 5.94 -7.24
N PRO A 187 14.84 5.43 -7.55
CA PRO A 187 15.19 5.11 -8.94
C PRO A 187 14.49 3.86 -9.50
N LYS A 188 13.78 3.09 -8.67
CA LYS A 188 13.06 1.86 -9.05
C LYS A 188 11.55 2.02 -9.02
N ALA A 189 11.07 3.15 -8.53
CA ALA A 189 9.66 3.44 -8.48
C ALA A 189 9.22 4.00 -9.84
N LEU A 190 8.01 3.64 -10.24
CA LEU A 190 7.34 4.23 -11.39
C LEU A 190 7.16 5.73 -11.14
N GLU A 191 6.71 6.06 -9.93
CA GLU A 191 6.58 7.44 -9.47
C GLU A 191 6.83 7.57 -7.96
N THR A 192 7.16 8.78 -7.55
CA THR A 192 7.46 9.13 -6.16
C THR A 192 6.69 10.37 -5.75
N TYR A 193 6.12 10.36 -4.55
CA TYR A 193 5.40 11.48 -3.97
C TYR A 193 5.86 11.70 -2.53
N ASP A 194 6.26 12.92 -2.16
CA ASP A 194 6.72 13.22 -0.80
C ASP A 194 5.60 13.87 0.03
N GLU A 195 5.38 13.36 1.25
CA GLU A 195 4.40 13.85 2.22
C GLU A 195 5.07 14.30 3.53
N ILE A 196 4.33 14.97 4.43
CA ILE A 196 4.85 15.27 5.79
C ILE A 196 5.38 14.01 6.47
N ARG A 197 4.62 12.91 6.38
CA ARG A 197 4.86 11.69 7.17
C ARG A 197 6.00 10.85 6.58
N GLY A 198 6.40 11.07 5.34
CA GLY A 198 7.45 10.32 4.66
C GLY A 198 7.28 10.30 3.14
N SER A 199 8.15 9.57 2.46
CA SER A 199 8.07 9.38 1.00
C SER A 199 7.09 8.26 0.66
N CYS A 200 6.38 8.43 -0.45
CA CYS A 200 5.47 7.46 -1.04
C CYS A 200 5.98 7.02 -2.42
N PHE A 201 5.73 5.76 -2.76
CA PHE A 201 6.27 5.12 -3.95
C PHE A 201 5.19 4.32 -4.65
N LEU A 202 5.01 4.56 -5.94
CA LEU A 202 4.22 3.73 -6.82
C LEU A 202 5.15 2.73 -7.52
N LEU A 203 4.91 1.45 -7.32
CA LEU A 203 5.67 0.37 -7.94
C LEU A 203 4.78 -0.40 -8.93
N ASP A 204 5.36 -0.76 -10.06
CA ASP A 204 4.79 -1.70 -11.02
C ASP A 204 5.81 -2.83 -11.29
N LYS A 205 5.60 -3.63 -12.34
CA LYS A 205 6.49 -4.75 -12.67
C LYS A 205 7.93 -4.31 -13.01
N SER A 206 8.16 -3.06 -13.42
CA SER A 206 9.51 -2.56 -13.71
C SER A 206 10.41 -2.50 -12.46
N PHE A 207 9.82 -2.48 -11.27
CA PHE A 207 10.56 -2.56 -10.00
C PHE A 207 11.36 -3.87 -9.84
N LEU A 208 10.95 -4.93 -10.54
CA LEU A 208 11.54 -6.26 -10.39
C LEU A 208 12.84 -6.44 -11.19
N ASP A 209 13.04 -5.61 -12.21
CA ASP A 209 14.23 -5.55 -13.06
C ASP A 209 15.45 -4.98 -12.30
#